data_AF-A0A2E2VYF6-F1
#
_entry.id   AF-A0A2E2VYF6-F1
#
_cell.length_a   1.000
_cell.length_b   1.000
_cell.length_c   1.000
_cell.angle_alpha   90.00
_cell.angle_beta   90.00
_cell.angle_gamma   90.00
#
_symmetry.space_group_name_H-M   'P 1'
#
loop_
_entity.id
_entity.type
_entity.pdbx_description
1 polymer ?
#
loop_
_entity_poly.entity_id
_entity_poly.type
_entity_poly.pdbx_seq_one_letter_code
_entity_poly.pdbx_strand_id
1 'polypeptide(L)'
;MYSEEEGCFKDYNEDEEAEEEWSDFLYCNEYNENECEEIPFCKWTEFGCEEAGYDWCDDSDDFFEDFDFSFCYELDSNACSIVPFCTWNSGEDSCGVNQWGWGNGYDGFSFGYGNWNWIEAGFSIGDINIDSHKNVIDIIKQVNFITSIEIPTDYEKWSADFNSDQLIDIIDVVTFVNSIINSATSSISRLDASNAYLDIDGNSVKISANGYIGAVQMVINHGSNFNIELTDNALVSKYLTDGNRTTLVVVNPQNDFIFNASGKFEILDVIAANSSSYINVIEPSSFSLESAYPNPFNPTTSFILNVPVDGYVTLKVYNIIGQMVDVISQQNMSAGIHSFTWNASNLSSGIYLISAESNIGNSVQKVMLLK
;
A
#
# COMPACT_ATOMS: atom_id res chain seq x y z
N MET A 1 -63.56 9.24 -14.34
CA MET A 1 -62.83 10.46 -13.97
C MET A 1 -61.62 10.01 -13.16
N TYR A 2 -60.60 9.53 -13.86
CA TYR A 2 -59.24 9.27 -13.42
C TYR A 2 -58.44 9.27 -14.73
N SER A 3 -57.52 10.23 -14.87
CA SER A 3 -56.55 10.42 -15.98
C SER A 3 -55.14 10.32 -15.35
N GLU A 4 -54.23 9.51 -15.91
CA GLU A 4 -53.03 9.92 -16.70
C GLU A 4 -52.09 10.79 -15.84
N GLU A 5 -50.82 10.46 -15.51
CA GLU A 5 -49.68 9.85 -16.23
C GLU A 5 -48.81 9.06 -15.20
N GLU A 6 -48.51 7.76 -15.35
CA GLU A 6 -47.34 7.15 -16.05
C GLU A 6 -45.98 7.82 -15.78
N GLY A 7 -45.29 7.34 -14.72
CA GLY A 7 -43.83 7.39 -14.63
C GLY A 7 -43.21 6.34 -15.55
N CYS A 8 -41.98 6.60 -16.01
CA CYS A 8 -41.25 5.89 -17.07
C CYS A 8 -41.59 4.39 -17.22
N PHE A 9 -42.18 4.04 -18.37
CA PHE A 9 -42.51 2.66 -18.75
C PHE A 9 -41.43 1.97 -19.59
N LYS A 10 -41.46 0.64 -19.46
CA LYS A 10 -40.64 -0.44 -20.01
C LYS A 10 -40.61 -0.57 -21.56
N ASP A 11 -39.45 -1.03 -22.03
CA ASP A 11 -39.16 -2.14 -22.97
C ASP A 11 -40.10 -2.45 -24.16
N TYR A 12 -39.53 -2.54 -25.36
CA TYR A 12 -40.15 -3.18 -26.52
C TYR A 12 -39.33 -4.41 -26.94
N ASN A 13 -39.80 -5.60 -26.55
CA ASN A 13 -39.61 -6.81 -27.33
C ASN A 13 -40.87 -7.69 -27.22
N GLU A 14 -41.65 -7.72 -28.30
CA GLU A 14 -42.50 -8.85 -28.62
C GLU A 14 -41.60 -9.99 -29.10
N ASP A 15 -41.17 -10.85 -28.17
CA ASP A 15 -41.24 -12.31 -28.27
C ASP A 15 -40.32 -12.98 -27.22
N GLU A 16 -40.98 -13.69 -26.30
CA GLU A 16 -40.55 -14.83 -25.48
C GLU A 16 -39.28 -14.75 -24.59
N GLU A 17 -39.56 -14.74 -23.28
CA GLU A 17 -38.79 -15.37 -22.18
C GLU A 17 -37.34 -14.90 -21.92
N ALA A 18 -37.20 -13.84 -21.12
CA ALA A 18 -36.18 -13.77 -20.08
C ALA A 18 -36.62 -12.78 -18.98
N GLU A 19 -37.11 -13.31 -17.87
CA GLU A 19 -37.08 -12.60 -16.58
C GLU A 19 -35.62 -12.49 -16.15
N GLU A 20 -35.08 -11.27 -16.01
CA GLU A 20 -34.02 -10.97 -15.04
C GLU A 20 -34.04 -9.47 -14.72
N GLU A 21 -33.87 -9.19 -13.43
CA GLU A 21 -34.28 -8.00 -12.69
C GLU A 21 -33.48 -6.75 -13.06
N TRP A 22 -34.19 -5.68 -13.42
CA TRP A 22 -33.63 -4.32 -13.52
C TRP A 22 -34.03 -3.54 -12.27
N SER A 23 -33.08 -3.30 -11.37
CA SER A 23 -33.16 -2.43 -10.18
C SER A 23 -31.72 -1.92 -9.94
N ASP A 24 -31.38 -0.67 -9.60
CA ASP A 24 -32.06 0.44 -8.94
C ASP A 24 -31.37 1.76 -9.36
N PHE A 25 -32.10 2.74 -9.90
CA PHE A 25 -31.66 4.14 -9.73
C PHE A 25 -32.24 4.59 -8.39
N LEU A 26 -31.38 4.64 -7.38
CA LEU A 26 -31.71 4.98 -6.00
C LEU A 26 -32.19 6.43 -5.90
N TYR A 27 -33.44 6.61 -5.51
CA TYR A 27 -33.99 7.91 -5.16
C TYR A 27 -33.21 8.53 -3.99
N CYS A 28 -32.96 9.84 -4.02
CA CYS A 28 -32.23 10.52 -2.95
C CYS A 28 -32.82 10.22 -1.56
N ASN A 29 -34.14 10.04 -1.48
CA ASN A 29 -34.87 9.76 -0.25
C ASN A 29 -34.50 8.42 0.46
N GLU A 30 -33.70 7.56 -0.16
CA GLU A 30 -33.25 6.29 0.41
C GLU A 30 -31.93 6.42 1.19
N TYR A 31 -31.20 7.52 1.03
CA TYR A 31 -29.90 7.72 1.63
C TYR A 31 -29.96 8.42 2.98
N ASN A 32 -29.01 8.09 3.86
CA ASN A 32 -28.81 8.79 5.13
C ASN A 32 -27.91 10.04 4.96
N GLU A 33 -27.75 10.85 6.01
CA GLU A 33 -27.01 12.12 5.97
C GLU A 33 -25.60 12.01 5.39
N ASN A 34 -24.86 10.94 5.72
CA ASN A 34 -23.50 10.77 5.23
C ASN A 34 -23.48 10.31 3.76
N GLU A 35 -24.38 9.40 3.39
CA GLU A 35 -24.51 8.90 2.01
C GLU A 35 -25.05 9.97 1.06
N CYS A 36 -25.95 10.82 1.55
CA CYS A 36 -26.56 11.89 0.79
C CYS A 36 -25.55 12.95 0.35
N GLU A 37 -24.58 13.27 1.21
CA GLU A 37 -23.52 14.23 0.90
C GLU A 37 -22.42 13.66 0.00
N GLU A 38 -22.35 12.33 -0.15
CA GLU A 38 -21.45 11.64 -1.09
C GLU A 38 -22.05 11.56 -2.51
N ILE A 39 -23.35 11.79 -2.67
CA ILE A 39 -24.04 11.72 -3.95
C ILE A 39 -24.18 13.12 -4.55
N PRO A 40 -23.54 13.40 -5.71
CA PRO A 40 -23.39 14.76 -6.23
C PRO A 40 -24.70 15.52 -6.51
N PHE A 41 -25.82 14.81 -6.68
CA PHE A 41 -27.14 15.37 -7.02
C PHE A 41 -28.16 15.28 -5.88
N CYS A 42 -27.76 14.77 -4.71
CA CYS A 42 -28.60 14.79 -3.51
C CYS A 42 -28.10 15.85 -2.54
N LYS A 43 -29.00 16.33 -1.69
CA LYS A 43 -28.69 17.26 -0.62
C LYS A 43 -29.48 16.90 0.62
N TRP A 44 -28.77 16.87 1.74
CA TRP A 44 -29.42 16.71 3.02
C TRP A 44 -30.15 17.99 3.43
N THR A 45 -31.45 17.87 3.73
CA THR A 45 -32.30 18.96 4.22
C THR A 45 -32.89 18.59 5.58
N GLU A 46 -33.63 19.53 6.20
CA GLU A 46 -34.33 19.24 7.45
C GLU A 46 -35.44 18.18 7.31
N PHE A 47 -35.77 17.78 6.08
CA PHE A 47 -36.77 16.76 5.74
C PHE A 47 -36.16 15.41 5.32
N GLY A 48 -34.83 15.30 5.25
CA GLY A 48 -34.10 14.10 4.81
C GLY A 48 -33.24 14.37 3.58
N CYS A 49 -32.80 13.30 2.91
CA CYS A 49 -32.05 13.44 1.67
C CYS A 49 -33.00 13.73 0.52
N GLU A 50 -32.89 14.92 -0.07
CA GLU A 50 -33.73 15.40 -1.16
C GLU A 50 -32.87 15.67 -2.38
N GLU A 51 -33.47 15.73 -3.57
CA GLU A 51 -32.73 16.15 -4.77
C GLU A 51 -32.26 17.60 -4.58
N ALA A 52 -30.95 17.82 -4.73
CA ALA A 52 -30.42 19.17 -4.81
C ALA A 52 -31.03 19.76 -6.09
N GLY A 53 -31.85 20.82 -5.99
CA GLY A 53 -32.71 21.37 -7.05
C GLY A 53 -32.01 21.86 -8.34
N TYR A 54 -31.21 21.01 -8.94
CA TYR A 54 -30.91 20.92 -10.36
C TYR A 54 -32.13 20.24 -10.96
N ASP A 55 -32.95 21.01 -11.66
CA ASP A 55 -34.15 20.49 -12.30
C ASP A 55 -33.75 19.36 -13.26
N TRP A 56 -34.48 18.25 -13.19
CA TRP A 56 -34.53 17.32 -14.31
C TRP A 56 -35.22 18.04 -15.47
N CYS A 57 -34.77 17.76 -16.69
CA CYS A 57 -35.32 18.32 -17.93
C CYS A 57 -36.86 18.38 -17.91
N ASP A 58 -37.41 19.59 -17.81
CA ASP A 58 -38.72 19.91 -18.38
C ASP A 58 -38.47 20.39 -19.81
N ASP A 59 -38.72 19.51 -20.77
CA ASP A 59 -38.80 19.88 -22.19
C ASP A 59 -40.08 20.69 -22.43
N SER A 60 -40.05 21.96 -22.02
CA SER A 60 -40.92 22.96 -22.60
C SER A 60 -40.09 23.88 -23.48
N ASP A 61 -39.96 23.54 -24.76
CA ASP A 61 -40.42 24.44 -25.81
C ASP A 61 -40.49 23.73 -27.16
N ASP A 62 -41.72 23.71 -27.67
CA ASP A 62 -42.15 23.61 -29.06
C ASP A 62 -41.13 23.24 -30.16
N PHE A 63 -41.51 22.18 -30.87
CA PHE A 63 -41.35 21.97 -32.31
C PHE A 63 -39.96 21.61 -32.83
N PHE A 64 -39.80 20.30 -33.01
CA PHE A 64 -38.97 19.59 -33.99
C PHE A 64 -37.46 19.43 -33.68
N GLU A 65 -37.13 18.16 -33.47
CA GLU A 65 -35.87 17.47 -33.73
C GLU A 65 -34.69 17.78 -32.80
N ASP A 66 -34.18 16.69 -32.21
CA ASP A 66 -32.93 16.49 -31.46
C ASP A 66 -32.94 16.86 -29.96
N PHE A 67 -33.32 15.87 -29.14
CA PHE A 67 -33.09 15.83 -27.70
C PHE A 67 -31.58 15.65 -27.42
N ASP A 68 -30.87 16.76 -27.18
CA ASP A 68 -29.52 16.73 -26.61
C ASP A 68 -29.61 16.79 -25.09
N PHE A 69 -29.50 15.62 -24.45
CA PHE A 69 -29.33 15.50 -23.00
C PHE A 69 -27.95 16.03 -22.61
N SER A 70 -27.88 17.17 -21.92
CA SER A 70 -26.59 17.68 -21.42
C SER A 70 -26.74 18.40 -20.09
N PHE A 71 -26.58 17.62 -19.02
CA PHE A 71 -26.36 18.08 -17.65
C PHE A 71 -25.22 19.12 -17.53
N CYS A 72 -24.24 19.08 -18.44
CA CYS A 72 -23.12 20.01 -18.39
C CYS A 72 -23.51 21.44 -18.74
N TYR A 73 -24.50 21.70 -19.60
CA TYR A 73 -24.78 23.06 -20.09
C TYR A 73 -25.26 24.05 -19.02
N GLU A 74 -25.81 23.55 -17.92
CA GLU A 74 -26.36 24.38 -16.83
C GLU A 74 -25.38 24.60 -15.67
N LEU A 75 -24.20 23.97 -15.71
CA LEU A 75 -23.20 24.09 -14.64
C LEU A 75 -22.41 25.40 -14.76
N ASP A 76 -22.11 26.01 -13.62
CA ASP A 76 -21.18 27.14 -13.54
C ASP A 76 -19.72 26.67 -13.62
N SER A 77 -18.78 27.61 -13.74
CA SER A 77 -17.36 27.31 -13.90
C SER A 77 -16.74 26.52 -12.74
N ASN A 78 -17.29 26.62 -11.53
CA ASN A 78 -16.80 25.88 -10.37
C ASN A 78 -17.39 24.46 -10.34
N ALA A 79 -18.68 24.33 -10.62
CA ALA A 79 -19.39 23.05 -10.65
C ALA A 79 -18.96 22.17 -11.84
N CYS A 80 -18.71 22.79 -12.99
CA CYS A 80 -18.26 22.12 -14.20
C CYS A 80 -16.92 21.38 -14.02
N SER A 81 -16.06 21.87 -13.12
CA SER A 81 -14.75 21.26 -12.83
C SER A 81 -14.83 20.07 -11.87
N ILE A 82 -15.99 19.85 -11.24
CA ILE A 82 -16.23 18.80 -10.24
C ILE A 82 -16.95 17.62 -10.88
N VAL A 83 -17.81 17.88 -11.86
CA VAL A 83 -18.55 16.84 -12.58
C VAL A 83 -17.61 16.18 -13.59
N PRO A 84 -17.35 14.86 -13.47
CA PRO A 84 -16.60 14.10 -14.48
C PRO A 84 -17.14 14.41 -15.89
N PHE A 85 -16.33 14.38 -16.95
CA PHE A 85 -16.70 14.62 -18.37
C PHE A 85 -17.26 16.02 -18.76
N CYS A 86 -17.55 16.91 -17.81
CA CYS A 86 -17.91 18.30 -18.09
C CYS A 86 -16.66 19.19 -18.17
N THR A 87 -16.63 20.15 -19.10
CA THR A 87 -15.52 21.09 -19.28
C THR A 87 -15.98 22.50 -19.56
N TRP A 88 -15.34 23.48 -18.92
CA TRP A 88 -15.68 24.89 -19.09
C TRP A 88 -15.15 25.42 -20.42
N ASN A 89 -16.05 25.88 -21.28
CA ASN A 89 -15.70 26.55 -22.53
C ASN A 89 -15.63 28.07 -22.31
N SER A 90 -14.42 28.59 -22.07
CA SER A 90 -14.18 30.02 -21.87
C SER A 90 -14.50 30.90 -23.10
N GLY A 91 -14.70 30.30 -24.27
CA GLY A 91 -15.12 31.03 -25.48
C GLY A 91 -16.63 31.27 -25.54
N GLU A 92 -17.41 30.45 -24.84
CA GLU A 92 -18.87 30.45 -24.86
C GLU A 92 -19.48 30.71 -23.47
N ASP A 93 -18.64 30.92 -22.45
CA ASP A 93 -19.01 31.07 -21.04
C ASP A 93 -20.03 30.02 -20.57
N SER A 94 -19.84 28.78 -21.03
CA SER A 94 -20.73 27.65 -20.74
C SER A 94 -19.93 26.38 -20.51
N CYS A 95 -20.56 25.44 -19.82
CA CYS A 95 -19.99 24.13 -19.57
C CYS A 95 -20.49 23.12 -20.61
N GLY A 96 -19.61 22.23 -21.11
CA GLY A 96 -19.92 21.29 -22.18
C GLY A 96 -19.23 19.94 -22.02
N VAL A 97 -19.77 18.90 -22.64
CA VAL A 97 -19.24 17.54 -22.55
C VAL A 97 -17.98 17.39 -23.40
N ASN A 98 -16.86 16.96 -22.81
CA ASN A 98 -15.66 16.59 -23.58
C ASN A 98 -15.57 15.06 -23.80
N GLN A 99 -16.08 14.66 -24.96
CA GLN A 99 -15.75 13.50 -25.81
C GLN A 99 -16.13 12.03 -25.47
N TRP A 100 -17.00 11.49 -26.36
CA TRP A 100 -17.05 10.15 -27.01
C TRP A 100 -17.07 8.90 -26.13
N GLY A 101 -18.25 8.55 -25.62
CA GLY A 101 -18.59 7.14 -25.35
C GLY A 101 -18.88 6.40 -26.67
N TRP A 102 -18.28 5.23 -26.89
CA TRP A 102 -18.70 4.32 -27.96
C TRP A 102 -20.04 3.68 -27.56
N GLY A 103 -21.15 4.28 -27.99
CA GLY A 103 -22.45 3.62 -28.02
C GLY A 103 -22.53 2.67 -29.22
N ASN A 104 -23.18 1.52 -29.07
CA ASN A 104 -23.38 0.55 -30.15
C ASN A 104 -24.49 1.01 -31.10
N GLY A 105 -24.35 2.18 -31.72
CA GLY A 105 -25.07 2.58 -32.94
C GLY A 105 -26.60 2.69 -32.90
N TYR A 106 -27.28 2.42 -31.78
CA TYR A 106 -28.75 2.49 -31.69
C TYR A 106 -29.29 3.26 -30.48
N ASP A 107 -28.42 3.59 -29.54
CA ASP A 107 -28.72 4.20 -28.26
C ASP A 107 -27.57 5.16 -27.95
N GLY A 108 -27.77 6.43 -28.33
CA GLY A 108 -26.93 7.53 -27.85
C GLY A 108 -26.93 7.51 -26.32
N PHE A 109 -25.74 7.51 -25.73
CA PHE A 109 -25.47 7.29 -24.30
C PHE A 109 -25.71 5.86 -23.80
N SER A 110 -24.80 4.96 -24.16
CA SER A 110 -24.52 3.79 -23.35
C SER A 110 -23.34 4.12 -22.42
N PHE A 111 -23.54 4.06 -21.10
CA PHE A 111 -22.44 3.95 -20.12
C PHE A 111 -21.80 2.58 -20.32
N GLY A 112 -21.01 2.48 -21.38
CA GLY A 112 -20.45 1.22 -21.84
C GLY A 112 -19.46 0.67 -20.83
N TYR A 113 -19.60 -0.62 -20.52
CA TYR A 113 -18.54 -1.51 -20.09
C TYR A 113 -17.41 -1.52 -21.13
N GLY A 114 -16.59 -0.46 -21.14
CA GLY A 114 -15.46 -0.24 -22.03
C GLY A 114 -14.28 0.35 -21.28
N ASN A 115 -13.07 0.20 -21.83
CA ASN A 115 -11.86 0.77 -21.25
C ASN A 115 -11.91 2.31 -21.35
N TRP A 116 -12.37 2.97 -20.29
CA TRP A 116 -12.39 4.43 -20.17
C TRP A 116 -10.98 5.00 -20.29
N ASN A 117 -10.79 6.00 -21.15
CA ASN A 117 -9.55 6.75 -21.22
C ASN A 117 -9.61 7.95 -20.27
N TRP A 118 -9.31 7.69 -19.00
CA TRP A 118 -9.35 8.69 -17.93
C TRP A 118 -8.46 9.92 -18.19
N ILE A 119 -7.38 9.76 -18.98
CA ILE A 119 -6.49 10.86 -19.36
C ILE A 119 -7.21 11.82 -20.33
N GLU A 120 -7.94 11.28 -21.31
CA GLU A 120 -8.73 12.11 -22.25
C GLU A 120 -9.90 12.82 -21.54
N ALA A 121 -10.43 12.22 -20.47
CA ALA A 121 -11.43 12.82 -19.59
C ALA A 121 -10.87 13.87 -18.61
N GLY A 122 -9.56 14.19 -18.68
CA GLY A 122 -8.93 15.25 -17.88
C GLY A 122 -8.42 14.84 -16.51
N PHE A 123 -8.50 13.55 -16.15
CA PHE A 123 -8.00 13.06 -14.87
C PHE A 123 -6.49 12.82 -14.89
N SER A 124 -5.89 12.86 -13.70
CA SER A 124 -4.45 12.64 -13.51
C SER A 124 -4.19 11.45 -12.61
N ILE A 125 -3.27 10.58 -13.02
CA ILE A 125 -2.83 9.45 -12.20
C ILE A 125 -2.24 9.92 -10.86
N GLY A 126 -2.62 9.29 -9.76
CA GLY A 126 -2.21 9.66 -8.40
C GLY A 126 -3.00 10.82 -7.77
N ASP A 127 -4.02 11.36 -8.44
CA ASP A 127 -5.07 12.15 -7.81
C ASP A 127 -6.24 11.20 -7.52
N ILE A 128 -6.28 10.63 -6.32
CA ILE A 128 -7.18 9.51 -5.98
C ILE A 128 -8.47 10.04 -5.34
N ASN A 129 -8.41 11.20 -4.70
CA ASN A 129 -9.60 11.86 -4.12
C ASN A 129 -10.24 12.91 -5.05
N ILE A 130 -9.70 13.10 -6.26
CA ILE A 130 -10.26 14.01 -7.28
C ILE A 130 -10.25 15.46 -6.79
N ASP A 131 -9.23 15.84 -6.02
CA ASP A 131 -9.08 17.21 -5.51
C ASP A 131 -8.14 18.08 -6.39
N SER A 132 -7.69 17.54 -7.53
CA SER A 132 -6.71 18.13 -8.44
C SER A 132 -5.28 18.27 -7.89
N HIS A 133 -5.00 17.75 -6.70
CA HIS A 133 -3.69 17.83 -6.05
C HIS A 133 -3.16 16.45 -5.65
N LYS A 134 -2.02 16.07 -6.22
CA LYS A 134 -1.34 14.82 -5.83
C LYS A 134 -0.54 14.99 -4.56
N ASN A 135 -1.03 14.46 -3.45
CA ASN A 135 -0.48 14.74 -2.14
C ASN A 135 -0.55 13.53 -1.18
N VAL A 136 -0.32 13.78 0.12
CA VAL A 136 -0.28 12.73 1.14
C VAL A 136 -1.64 12.09 1.38
N ILE A 137 -2.75 12.79 1.12
CA ILE A 137 -4.10 12.24 1.24
C ILE A 137 -4.30 11.09 0.24
N ASP A 138 -3.84 11.26 -1.00
CA ASP A 138 -3.90 10.22 -2.03
C ASP A 138 -3.07 8.99 -1.63
N ILE A 139 -1.87 9.21 -1.12
CA ILE A 139 -1.01 8.13 -0.62
C ILE A 139 -1.71 7.36 0.51
N ILE A 140 -2.42 8.06 1.41
CA ILE A 140 -3.18 7.40 2.48
C ILE A 140 -4.31 6.54 1.91
N LYS A 141 -5.07 7.01 0.92
CA LYS A 141 -6.11 6.22 0.24
C LYS A 141 -5.53 4.97 -0.41
N GLN A 142 -4.41 5.12 -1.12
CA GLN A 142 -3.71 3.99 -1.75
C GLN A 142 -3.27 2.93 -0.72
N VAL A 143 -2.71 3.35 0.43
CA VAL A 143 -2.35 2.44 1.52
C VAL A 143 -3.59 1.79 2.14
N ASN A 144 -4.74 2.48 2.21
CA ASN A 144 -6.00 1.89 2.66
C ASN A 144 -6.48 0.78 1.74
N PHE A 145 -6.33 0.93 0.42
CA PHE A 145 -6.66 -0.12 -0.54
C PHE A 145 -5.78 -1.37 -0.33
N ILE A 146 -4.46 -1.17 -0.19
CA ILE A 146 -3.50 -2.27 0.04
C ILE A 146 -3.77 -3.01 1.36
N THR A 147 -4.11 -2.26 2.42
CA THR A 147 -4.43 -2.84 3.73
C THR A 147 -5.86 -3.36 3.83
N SER A 148 -6.66 -3.23 2.75
CA SER A 148 -8.09 -3.61 2.70
C SER A 148 -8.96 -2.86 3.72
N ILE A 149 -8.55 -1.64 4.09
CA ILE A 149 -9.37 -0.71 4.89
C ILE A 149 -10.52 -0.16 4.04
N GLU A 150 -10.25 0.10 2.77
CA GLU A 150 -11.21 0.64 1.80
C GLU A 150 -11.17 -0.20 0.52
N ILE A 151 -12.31 -0.26 -0.18
CA ILE A 151 -12.44 -0.94 -1.48
C ILE A 151 -12.46 0.14 -2.57
N PRO A 152 -11.51 0.14 -3.52
CA PRO A 152 -11.44 1.20 -4.53
C PRO A 152 -12.54 1.04 -5.60
N THR A 153 -13.08 2.18 -6.04
CA THR A 153 -13.86 2.32 -7.27
C THR A 153 -13.00 2.08 -8.51
N ASP A 154 -13.60 1.96 -9.69
CA ASP A 154 -12.84 1.70 -10.93
C ASP A 154 -11.91 2.86 -11.33
N TYR A 155 -12.33 4.10 -11.06
CA TYR A 155 -11.45 5.26 -11.20
C TYR A 155 -10.26 5.18 -10.23
N GLU A 156 -10.53 4.91 -8.95
CA GLU A 156 -9.47 4.86 -7.93
C GLU A 156 -8.49 3.73 -8.21
N LYS A 157 -8.94 2.58 -8.73
CA LYS A 157 -8.05 1.51 -9.18
C LYS A 157 -7.09 2.01 -10.26
N TRP A 158 -7.62 2.70 -11.27
CA TRP A 158 -6.79 3.26 -12.34
C TRP A 158 -5.85 4.37 -11.83
N SER A 159 -6.34 5.27 -10.99
CA SER A 159 -5.54 6.41 -10.49
C SER A 159 -4.46 5.95 -9.50
N ALA A 160 -4.73 4.88 -8.74
CA ALA A 160 -3.80 4.29 -7.77
C ALA A 160 -2.80 3.31 -8.38
N ASP A 161 -3.02 2.78 -9.58
CA ASP A 161 -2.05 1.94 -10.31
C ASP A 161 -0.97 2.81 -10.98
N PHE A 162 -0.07 3.35 -10.18
CA PHE A 162 0.89 4.38 -10.60
C PHE A 162 1.95 3.85 -11.58
N ASN A 163 2.26 2.55 -11.50
CA ASN A 163 3.22 1.90 -12.40
C ASN A 163 2.55 1.27 -13.66
N SER A 164 1.21 1.24 -13.70
CA SER A 164 0.38 0.71 -14.78
C SER A 164 0.49 -0.80 -15.02
N ASP A 165 0.63 -1.59 -13.95
CA ASP A 165 0.71 -3.06 -13.99
C ASP A 165 -0.63 -3.76 -13.66
N GLN A 166 -1.70 -2.98 -13.47
CA GLN A 166 -3.07 -3.40 -13.14
C GLN A 166 -3.25 -3.90 -11.70
N LEU A 167 -2.25 -3.76 -10.85
CA LEU A 167 -2.35 -4.03 -9.42
C LEU A 167 -2.23 -2.72 -8.64
N ILE A 168 -2.77 -2.72 -7.42
CA ILE A 168 -2.51 -1.64 -6.45
C ILE A 168 -1.66 -2.28 -5.36
N ASP A 169 -0.38 -1.97 -5.36
CA ASP A 169 0.58 -2.56 -4.44
C ASP A 169 1.57 -1.54 -3.87
N ILE A 170 2.52 -2.03 -3.07
CA ILE A 170 3.49 -1.16 -2.40
C ILE A 170 4.44 -0.45 -3.38
N ILE A 171 4.65 -0.96 -4.61
CA ILE A 171 5.45 -0.30 -5.63
C ILE A 171 4.73 0.95 -6.13
N ASP A 172 3.41 0.91 -6.29
CA ASP A 172 2.64 2.11 -6.68
C ASP A 172 2.78 3.21 -5.64
N VAL A 173 2.72 2.86 -4.36
CA VAL A 173 2.94 3.81 -3.27
C VAL A 173 4.34 4.40 -3.31
N VAL A 174 5.37 3.57 -3.51
CA VAL A 174 6.76 4.03 -3.55
C VAL A 174 7.01 4.94 -4.74
N THR A 175 6.55 4.53 -5.93
CA THR A 175 6.71 5.31 -7.16
C THR A 175 5.98 6.64 -7.07
N PHE A 176 4.77 6.63 -6.50
CA PHE A 176 3.99 7.83 -6.27
C PHE A 176 4.66 8.79 -5.28
N VAL A 177 5.08 8.29 -4.11
CA VAL A 177 5.85 9.06 -3.10
C VAL A 177 7.12 9.66 -3.73
N ASN A 178 7.86 8.86 -4.49
CA ASN A 178 9.06 9.32 -5.17
C ASN A 178 8.75 10.40 -6.21
N SER A 179 7.60 10.36 -6.88
CA SER A 179 7.19 11.43 -7.83
C SER A 179 6.94 12.77 -7.14
N ILE A 180 6.39 12.75 -5.91
CA ILE A 180 6.13 13.95 -5.10
C ILE A 180 7.45 14.50 -4.56
N ILE A 181 8.29 13.66 -3.96
CA ILE A 181 9.51 14.07 -3.26
C ILE A 181 10.64 14.46 -4.24
N ASN A 182 10.78 13.76 -5.37
CA ASN A 182 11.89 14.00 -6.31
C ASN A 182 11.69 15.26 -7.19
N SER A 183 10.58 15.97 -7.06
CA SER A 183 10.37 17.25 -7.76
C SER A 183 11.22 18.41 -7.18
N ALA A 184 11.77 18.27 -5.96
CA ALA A 184 12.39 19.41 -5.27
C ALA A 184 13.84 19.24 -4.76
N THR A 185 14.33 18.05 -4.40
CA THR A 185 15.70 17.96 -3.84
C THR A 185 16.42 16.62 -4.05
N SER A 186 17.63 16.74 -4.60
CA SER A 186 18.84 15.94 -4.32
C SER A 186 19.00 14.55 -4.96
N SER A 187 19.74 14.52 -6.07
CA SER A 187 21.07 13.90 -6.30
C SER A 187 21.73 13.00 -5.24
N ILE A 188 20.99 12.31 -4.38
CA ILE A 188 21.53 11.15 -3.66
C ILE A 188 21.14 9.95 -4.49
N SER A 189 22.09 9.43 -5.25
CA SER A 189 22.02 8.09 -5.82
C SER A 189 21.94 7.08 -4.66
N ARG A 190 20.75 6.94 -4.06
CA ARG A 190 20.46 5.85 -3.13
C ARG A 190 20.54 4.60 -3.98
N LEU A 191 21.51 3.74 -3.70
CA LEU A 191 21.59 2.44 -4.33
C LEU A 191 20.41 1.62 -3.81
N ASP A 192 19.54 1.20 -4.72
CA ASP A 192 18.41 0.34 -4.38
C ASP A 192 18.88 -0.97 -3.76
N ALA A 193 18.14 -1.43 -2.76
CA ALA A 193 18.38 -2.74 -2.18
C ALA A 193 18.12 -3.84 -3.22
N SER A 194 18.88 -4.92 -3.12
CA SER A 194 18.57 -6.19 -3.79
C SER A 194 18.04 -7.23 -2.81
N ASN A 195 18.50 -7.16 -1.56
CA ASN A 195 18.06 -8.04 -0.48
C ASN A 195 17.78 -7.22 0.77
N ALA A 196 16.68 -7.57 1.43
CA ALA A 196 16.38 -7.17 2.79
C ALA A 196 16.55 -8.38 3.72
N TYR A 197 16.81 -8.09 4.99
CA TYR A 197 17.06 -9.07 6.03
C TYR A 197 16.12 -8.80 7.20
N LEU A 198 15.26 -9.77 7.49
CA LEU A 198 14.30 -9.69 8.58
C LEU A 198 14.95 -10.15 9.88
N ASP A 199 14.83 -9.33 10.92
CA ASP A 199 15.35 -9.57 12.26
C ASP A 199 14.22 -9.43 13.28
N ILE A 200 13.89 -10.50 13.99
CA ILE A 200 12.85 -10.51 15.03
C ILE A 200 13.59 -10.56 16.37
N ASP A 201 13.44 -9.51 17.19
CA ASP A 201 13.95 -9.39 18.56
C ASP A 201 12.86 -9.49 19.62
N GLY A 202 12.46 -10.73 19.91
CA GLY A 202 11.38 -11.05 20.83
C GLY A 202 10.06 -10.56 20.25
N ASN A 203 9.66 -9.35 20.64
CA ASN A 203 8.48 -8.70 20.09
C ASN A 203 8.77 -7.53 19.14
N SER A 204 10.04 -7.15 18.98
CA SER A 204 10.45 -6.11 18.04
C SER A 204 10.74 -6.74 16.69
N VAL A 205 10.22 -6.18 15.61
CA VAL A 205 10.55 -6.58 14.25
C VAL A 205 11.32 -5.46 13.56
N LYS A 206 12.46 -5.84 12.99
CA LYS A 206 13.35 -4.97 12.24
C LYS A 206 13.61 -5.56 10.86
N ILE A 207 13.85 -4.68 9.90
CA ILE A 207 14.26 -5.04 8.55
C ILE A 207 15.42 -4.15 8.14
N SER A 208 16.55 -4.77 7.80
CA SER A 208 17.72 -4.08 7.26
C SER A 208 17.93 -4.45 5.80
N ALA A 209 18.68 -3.68 5.03
CA ALA A 209 18.95 -4.00 3.62
C ALA A 209 20.34 -3.58 3.17
N ASN A 210 20.77 -4.15 2.04
CA ASN A 210 22.01 -3.76 1.37
C ASN A 210 21.88 -2.48 0.51
N GLY A 211 20.80 -1.71 0.71
CA GLY A 211 20.47 -0.52 -0.06
C GLY A 211 19.17 0.11 0.44
N TYR A 212 18.58 0.97 -0.38
CA TYR A 212 17.33 1.65 -0.09
C TYR A 212 16.11 0.72 -0.13
N ILE A 213 15.28 0.81 0.90
CA ILE A 213 13.93 0.22 0.96
C ILE A 213 12.93 1.36 0.79
N GLY A 214 12.08 1.23 -0.23
CA GLY A 214 10.98 2.15 -0.49
C GLY A 214 9.74 1.83 0.35
N ALA A 215 9.36 0.56 0.50
CA ALA A 215 8.23 0.16 1.33
C ALA A 215 8.35 -1.29 1.79
N VAL A 216 7.62 -1.60 2.85
CA VAL A 216 7.52 -2.92 3.47
C VAL A 216 6.07 -3.21 3.78
N GLN A 217 5.57 -4.35 3.34
CA GLN A 217 4.28 -4.90 3.74
C GLN A 217 4.52 -6.20 4.50
N MET A 218 3.81 -6.37 5.62
CA MET A 218 3.84 -7.61 6.38
C MET A 218 2.42 -8.07 6.67
N VAL A 219 2.25 -9.39 6.65
CA VAL A 219 1.06 -10.05 7.15
C VAL A 219 1.47 -10.89 8.34
N ILE A 220 0.80 -10.70 9.47
CA ILE A 220 1.08 -11.42 10.70
C ILE A 220 -0.18 -12.08 11.25
N ASN A 221 0.00 -13.23 11.89
CA ASN A 221 -1.03 -13.96 12.63
C ASN A 221 -0.73 -13.87 14.13
N HIS A 222 -1.74 -13.67 14.97
CA HIS A 222 -1.53 -13.44 16.39
C HIS A 222 -2.70 -13.90 17.26
N GLY A 223 -2.47 -13.96 18.58
CA GLY A 223 -3.53 -14.25 19.56
C GLY A 223 -4.44 -13.05 19.85
N SER A 224 -5.45 -13.26 20.70
CA SER A 224 -6.42 -12.22 21.11
C SER A 224 -5.82 -11.09 21.96
N ASN A 225 -4.67 -11.33 22.61
CA ASN A 225 -4.01 -10.35 23.47
C ASN A 225 -2.93 -9.57 22.71
N PHE A 226 -3.04 -9.51 21.39
CA PHE A 226 -2.07 -8.86 20.54
C PHE A 226 -2.29 -7.35 20.54
N ASN A 227 -1.19 -6.60 20.58
CA ASN A 227 -1.17 -5.18 20.29
C ASN A 227 0.07 -4.88 19.46
N ILE A 228 -0.02 -3.93 18.55
CA ILE A 228 1.07 -3.53 17.67
C ILE A 228 1.29 -2.02 17.74
N GLU A 229 2.57 -1.63 17.80
CA GLU A 229 3.03 -0.26 17.73
C GLU A 229 4.01 -0.18 16.56
N LEU A 230 3.58 0.45 15.47
CA LEU A 230 4.42 0.65 14.28
C LEU A 230 5.47 1.74 14.53
N THR A 231 6.48 1.79 13.67
CA THR A 231 7.46 2.87 13.65
C THR A 231 6.82 4.21 13.30
N ASP A 232 7.18 5.24 14.07
CA ASP A 232 6.87 6.65 13.75
C ASP A 232 7.91 7.26 12.78
N ASN A 233 9.01 6.53 12.52
CA ASN A 233 10.09 6.99 11.65
C ASN A 233 9.91 6.47 10.22
N ALA A 234 8.75 6.75 9.64
CA ALA A 234 8.41 6.42 8.26
C ALA A 234 7.59 7.57 7.66
N LEU A 235 7.46 7.61 6.34
CA LEU A 235 6.56 8.56 5.70
C LEU A 235 5.10 8.18 5.95
N VAL A 236 4.81 6.89 5.85
CA VAL A 236 3.50 6.31 6.17
C VAL A 236 3.73 5.00 6.92
N SER A 237 3.03 4.81 8.02
CA SER A 237 2.94 3.52 8.72
C SER A 237 1.50 3.27 9.12
N LYS A 238 0.91 2.19 8.62
CA LYS A 238 -0.49 1.85 8.90
C LYS A 238 -0.68 0.34 8.99
N TYR A 239 -1.65 -0.09 9.77
CA TYR A 239 -2.06 -1.48 9.84
C TYR A 239 -3.57 -1.60 9.94
N LEU A 240 -4.08 -2.78 9.56
CA LEU A 240 -5.45 -3.22 9.79
C LEU A 240 -5.41 -4.61 10.43
N THR A 241 -6.18 -4.79 11.51
CA THR A 241 -6.37 -6.08 12.16
C THR A 241 -7.78 -6.59 11.86
N ASP A 242 -7.86 -7.76 11.22
CA ASP A 242 -9.09 -8.52 11.02
C ASP A 242 -8.98 -9.87 11.76
N GLY A 243 -9.72 -9.99 12.87
CA GLY A 243 -9.68 -11.16 13.74
C GLY A 243 -8.29 -11.41 14.34
N ASN A 244 -7.64 -12.48 13.89
CA ASN A 244 -6.29 -12.89 14.31
C ASN A 244 -5.20 -12.52 13.29
N ARG A 245 -5.56 -11.83 12.20
CA ARG A 245 -4.66 -11.46 11.11
C ARG A 245 -4.49 -9.95 11.10
N THR A 246 -3.24 -9.49 11.04
CA THR A 246 -2.92 -8.07 10.87
C THR A 246 -2.10 -7.90 9.60
N THR A 247 -2.55 -6.99 8.73
CA THR A 247 -1.79 -6.52 7.56
C THR A 247 -1.25 -5.13 7.88
N LEU A 248 0.04 -4.92 7.67
CA LEU A 248 0.68 -3.62 7.88
C LEU A 248 1.50 -3.20 6.67
N VAL A 249 1.61 -1.89 6.48
CA VAL A 249 2.42 -1.25 5.44
C VAL A 249 3.23 -0.13 6.08
N VAL A 250 4.53 -0.11 5.79
CA VAL A 250 5.47 0.94 6.20
C VAL A 250 6.18 1.46 4.95
N VAL A 251 6.03 2.75 4.67
CA VAL A 251 6.55 3.42 3.48
C VAL A 251 7.70 4.35 3.85
N ASN A 252 8.81 4.21 3.14
CA ASN A 252 10.06 4.94 3.30
C ASN A 252 10.53 4.95 4.77
N PRO A 253 10.81 3.77 5.35
CA PRO A 253 11.33 3.68 6.72
C PRO A 253 12.69 4.40 6.81
N GLN A 254 12.86 5.22 7.85
CA GLN A 254 14.10 5.98 8.09
C GLN A 254 15.09 5.23 9.00
N ASN A 255 14.67 4.10 9.57
CA ASN A 255 15.50 3.19 10.34
C ASN A 255 15.03 1.74 10.14
N ASP A 256 15.80 0.79 10.68
CA ASP A 256 15.51 -0.63 10.50
C ASP A 256 14.28 -1.09 11.31
N PHE A 257 13.77 -0.30 12.24
CA PHE A 257 12.66 -0.72 13.11
C PHE A 257 11.30 -0.55 12.39
N ILE A 258 10.52 -1.62 12.35
CA ILE A 258 9.19 -1.64 11.70
C ILE A 258 8.07 -1.60 12.73
N PHE A 259 8.10 -2.50 13.72
CA PHE A 259 7.09 -2.50 14.78
C PHE A 259 7.58 -3.18 16.06
N ASN A 260 6.88 -2.89 17.15
CA ASN A 260 6.94 -3.66 18.39
C ASN A 260 5.55 -4.20 18.71
N ALA A 261 5.50 -5.43 19.21
CA ALA A 261 4.26 -6.08 19.57
C ALA A 261 4.15 -6.37 21.08
N SER A 262 2.93 -6.55 21.55
CA SER A 262 2.67 -7.26 22.78
C SER A 262 1.89 -8.54 22.46
N GLY A 263 2.25 -9.65 23.09
CA GLY A 263 1.70 -10.96 22.74
C GLY A 263 2.52 -11.70 21.68
N LYS A 264 2.19 -12.98 21.48
CA LYS A 264 2.85 -13.83 20.48
C LYS A 264 2.23 -13.59 19.10
N PHE A 265 3.08 -13.55 18.09
CA PHE A 265 2.70 -13.47 16.69
C PHE A 265 3.58 -14.39 15.84
N GLU A 266 3.14 -14.64 14.62
CA GLU A 266 3.83 -15.35 13.55
C GLU A 266 3.74 -14.49 12.30
N ILE A 267 4.86 -14.32 11.62
CA ILE A 267 4.88 -13.60 10.34
C ILE A 267 4.49 -14.61 9.25
N LEU A 268 3.40 -14.31 8.54
CA LEU A 268 2.87 -15.16 7.46
C LEU A 268 3.48 -14.80 6.11
N ASP A 269 3.71 -13.51 5.88
CA ASP A 269 4.24 -12.99 4.62
C ASP A 269 4.96 -11.66 4.84
N VAL A 270 6.04 -11.45 4.09
CA VAL A 270 6.79 -10.18 4.08
C VAL A 270 7.19 -9.86 2.66
N ILE A 271 6.76 -8.69 2.22
CA ILE A 271 7.10 -8.15 0.91
C ILE A 271 7.80 -6.81 1.15
N ALA A 272 8.91 -6.59 0.46
CA ALA A 272 9.60 -5.31 0.47
C ALA A 272 9.88 -4.87 -0.96
N ALA A 273 9.90 -3.56 -1.17
CA ALA A 273 10.23 -2.94 -2.45
C ALA A 273 11.33 -1.89 -2.26
N ASN A 274 12.19 -1.75 -3.27
CA ASN A 274 13.09 -0.61 -3.42
C ASN A 274 12.38 0.52 -4.19
N SER A 275 13.09 1.41 -4.89
CA SER A 275 12.47 2.50 -5.64
C SER A 275 11.52 2.07 -6.79
N SER A 276 11.65 0.84 -7.30
CA SER A 276 10.98 0.42 -8.54
C SER A 276 10.66 -1.07 -8.65
N SER A 277 11.16 -1.91 -7.74
CA SER A 277 10.95 -3.35 -7.80
C SER A 277 10.87 -4.00 -6.43
N TYR A 278 10.24 -5.17 -6.41
CA TYR A 278 10.30 -6.07 -5.28
C TYR A 278 11.73 -6.53 -5.02
N ILE A 279 12.08 -6.63 -3.74
CA ILE A 279 13.37 -7.13 -3.28
C ILE A 279 13.19 -8.42 -2.51
N ASN A 280 14.21 -9.27 -2.53
CA ASN A 280 14.16 -10.53 -1.81
C ASN A 280 14.26 -10.27 -0.29
N VAL A 281 13.29 -10.75 0.48
CA VAL A 281 13.31 -10.67 1.93
C VAL A 281 13.85 -11.99 2.46
N ILE A 282 15.03 -11.92 3.09
CA ILE A 282 15.71 -13.07 3.65
C ILE A 282 15.38 -13.14 5.12
N GLU A 283 14.62 -14.16 5.49
CA GLU A 283 14.50 -14.60 6.87
C GLU A 283 15.67 -15.55 7.19
N PRO A 284 16.23 -15.51 8.41
CA PRO A 284 17.21 -16.49 8.82
C PRO A 284 16.56 -17.88 8.80
N SER A 285 16.82 -18.64 7.74
CA SER A 285 16.25 -19.98 7.53
C SER A 285 17.00 -21.09 8.26
N SER A 286 18.22 -20.81 8.72
CA SER A 286 19.06 -21.77 9.43
C SER A 286 19.96 -21.09 10.45
N PHE A 287 20.32 -21.84 11.49
CA PHE A 287 21.23 -21.37 12.54
C PHE A 287 22.65 -21.37 11.99
N SER A 288 23.20 -20.21 11.64
CA SER A 288 24.51 -20.10 10.97
C SER A 288 25.33 -18.91 11.47
N LEU A 289 26.65 -19.08 11.48
CA LEU A 289 27.60 -18.04 11.87
C LEU A 289 28.37 -17.61 10.61
N GLU A 290 28.18 -16.36 10.21
CA GLU A 290 28.75 -15.76 9.00
C GLU A 290 30.25 -15.51 9.15
N SER A 291 30.92 -15.21 8.03
CA SER A 291 32.35 -14.92 8.03
C SER A 291 32.67 -13.60 8.75
N ALA A 292 33.44 -13.69 9.84
CA ALA A 292 34.04 -12.56 10.53
C ALA A 292 34.91 -11.66 9.64
N TYR A 293 34.74 -10.36 9.79
CA TYR A 293 35.51 -9.32 9.13
C TYR A 293 35.96 -8.22 10.12
N PRO A 294 37.22 -7.80 10.08
CA PRO A 294 38.31 -8.33 9.26
C PRO A 294 38.73 -9.76 9.69
N ASN A 295 39.31 -10.54 8.78
CA ASN A 295 39.96 -11.82 9.09
C ASN A 295 41.04 -12.09 8.02
N PRO A 296 42.35 -12.02 8.35
CA PRO A 296 42.92 -11.85 9.68
C PRO A 296 42.61 -10.51 10.35
N PHE A 297 42.61 -10.44 11.69
CA PHE A 297 42.20 -9.26 12.46
C PHE A 297 43.21 -8.83 13.52
N ASN A 298 43.14 -7.57 13.98
CA ASN A 298 43.97 -7.01 15.06
C ASN A 298 43.28 -5.84 15.80
N PRO A 299 42.99 -5.91 17.12
CA PRO A 299 42.67 -7.10 17.89
C PRO A 299 41.15 -7.42 17.85
N THR A 300 40.38 -6.70 17.02
CA THR A 300 38.91 -6.82 16.95
C THR A 300 38.43 -7.33 15.60
N THR A 301 37.39 -8.16 15.61
CA THR A 301 36.66 -8.61 14.40
C THR A 301 35.16 -8.61 14.69
N SER A 302 34.34 -8.43 13.65
CA SER A 302 32.89 -8.48 13.75
C SER A 302 32.32 -9.59 12.88
N PHE A 303 31.25 -10.23 13.32
CA PHE A 303 30.59 -11.32 12.59
C PHE A 303 29.09 -11.33 12.89
N ILE A 304 28.35 -12.01 12.04
CA ILE A 304 26.90 -12.11 12.10
C ILE A 304 26.51 -13.55 12.50
N LEU A 305 25.50 -13.68 13.36
CA LEU A 305 24.87 -14.94 13.71
C LEU A 305 23.39 -14.87 13.28
N ASN A 306 22.99 -15.80 12.42
CA ASN A 306 21.60 -16.01 12.04
C ASN A 306 20.98 -17.01 13.03
N VAL A 307 19.87 -16.61 13.65
CA VAL A 307 19.09 -17.41 14.59
C VAL A 307 17.71 -17.59 13.96
N PRO A 308 17.32 -18.79 13.49
CA PRO A 308 16.05 -18.96 12.79
C PRO A 308 14.84 -19.09 13.74
N VAL A 309 15.06 -19.39 15.02
CA VAL A 309 14.01 -19.57 16.03
C VAL A 309 14.52 -19.07 17.38
N ASP A 310 13.66 -18.41 18.14
CA ASP A 310 13.92 -18.00 19.52
C ASP A 310 14.51 -19.15 20.35
N GLY A 311 15.59 -18.87 21.09
CA GLY A 311 16.23 -19.87 21.94
C GLY A 311 17.44 -19.37 22.72
N TYR A 312 17.90 -20.21 23.64
CA TYR A 312 19.13 -19.95 24.37
C TYR A 312 20.33 -20.20 23.45
N VAL A 313 21.13 -19.17 23.21
CA VAL A 313 22.31 -19.22 22.35
C VAL A 313 23.57 -18.98 23.17
N THR A 314 24.58 -19.79 22.91
CA THR A 314 25.91 -19.67 23.53
C THR A 314 26.97 -19.46 22.45
N LEU A 315 27.66 -18.32 22.51
CA LEU A 315 28.83 -18.01 21.69
C LEU A 315 30.11 -18.09 22.52
N LYS A 316 30.98 -19.04 22.16
CA LYS A 316 32.25 -19.29 22.82
C LYS A 316 33.40 -19.26 21.83
N VAL A 317 34.59 -18.96 22.32
CA VAL A 317 35.83 -19.01 21.53
C VAL A 317 36.74 -20.10 22.05
N TYR A 318 37.29 -20.88 21.14
CA TYR A 318 38.23 -21.96 21.42
C TYR A 318 39.55 -21.73 20.67
N ASN A 319 40.65 -22.20 21.25
CA ASN A 319 41.92 -22.32 20.53
C ASN A 319 41.97 -23.61 19.68
N ILE A 320 43.02 -23.80 18.88
CA ILE A 320 43.18 -24.98 18.01
C ILE A 320 43.28 -26.32 18.74
N ILE A 321 43.56 -26.32 20.05
CA ILE A 321 43.59 -27.54 20.88
C ILE A 321 42.25 -27.79 21.60
N GLY A 322 41.22 -26.99 21.30
CA GLY A 322 39.86 -27.14 21.82
C GLY A 322 39.66 -26.58 23.23
N GLN A 323 40.61 -25.82 23.79
CA GLN A 323 40.40 -25.13 25.06
C GLN A 323 39.57 -23.86 24.83
N MET A 324 38.52 -23.69 25.63
CA MET A 324 37.75 -22.44 25.66
C MET A 324 38.64 -21.32 26.20
N VAL A 325 38.76 -20.23 25.45
CA VAL A 325 39.58 -19.07 25.79
C VAL A 325 38.75 -17.83 26.07
N ASP A 326 37.50 -17.79 25.60
CA ASP A 326 36.60 -16.64 25.80
C ASP A 326 35.12 -17.02 25.64
N VAL A 327 34.23 -16.17 26.15
CA VAL A 327 32.78 -16.27 26.02
C VAL A 327 32.25 -14.93 25.53
N ILE A 328 31.73 -14.90 24.30
CA ILE A 328 31.25 -13.65 23.67
C ILE A 328 29.85 -13.31 24.16
N SER A 329 28.96 -14.31 24.23
CA SER A 329 27.58 -14.13 24.69
C SER A 329 26.97 -15.45 25.16
N GLN A 330 26.11 -15.40 26.17
CA GLN A 330 25.30 -16.54 26.67
C GLN A 330 23.96 -16.03 27.16
N GLN A 331 22.98 -15.99 26.26
CA GLN A 331 21.66 -15.45 26.57
C GLN A 331 20.57 -16.07 25.67
N ASN A 332 19.31 -15.85 26.05
CA ASN A 332 18.22 -16.06 25.10
C ASN A 332 18.32 -15.01 24.00
N MET A 333 18.32 -15.49 22.76
CA MET A 333 18.24 -14.69 21.56
C MET A 333 16.97 -15.05 20.83
N SER A 334 16.39 -14.05 20.23
CA SER A 334 15.25 -14.16 19.35
C SER A 334 15.64 -14.60 17.94
N ALA A 335 14.66 -14.99 17.14
CA ALA A 335 14.83 -15.34 15.73
C ALA A 335 15.24 -14.13 14.89
N GLY A 336 16.49 -14.05 14.44
CA GLY A 336 16.94 -12.87 13.74
C GLY A 336 18.41 -12.90 13.34
N ILE A 337 18.92 -11.73 12.97
CA ILE A 337 20.30 -11.53 12.55
C ILE A 337 21.02 -10.70 13.61
N HIS A 338 21.92 -11.34 14.34
CA HIS A 338 22.62 -10.76 15.47
C HIS A 338 24.07 -10.45 15.12
N SER A 339 24.49 -9.20 15.28
CA SER A 339 25.88 -8.77 15.04
C SER A 339 26.70 -8.76 16.34
N PHE A 340 27.88 -9.37 16.31
CA PHE A 340 28.81 -9.41 17.45
C PHE A 340 30.16 -8.85 17.05
N THR A 341 30.79 -8.13 17.99
CA THR A 341 32.20 -7.73 17.89
C THR A 341 32.99 -8.45 18.97
N TRP A 342 34.03 -9.17 18.56
CA TRP A 342 34.94 -9.85 19.46
C TRP A 342 36.26 -9.10 19.57
N ASN A 343 36.71 -8.87 20.81
CA ASN A 343 37.98 -8.20 21.12
C ASN A 343 38.97 -9.18 21.77
N ALA A 344 39.98 -9.59 21.01
CA ALA A 344 40.98 -10.57 21.43
C ALA A 344 42.28 -9.93 21.95
N SER A 345 42.23 -8.69 22.48
CA SER A 345 43.42 -7.94 22.93
C SER A 345 44.31 -8.71 23.91
N ASN A 346 43.70 -9.56 24.76
CA ASN A 346 44.40 -10.33 25.78
C ASN A 346 44.93 -11.69 25.30
N LEU A 347 44.71 -12.05 24.03
CA LEU A 347 45.14 -13.33 23.46
C LEU A 347 46.38 -13.18 22.58
N SER A 348 47.12 -14.28 22.38
CA SER A 348 48.30 -14.31 21.49
C SER A 348 47.89 -14.46 20.03
N SER A 349 48.71 -13.98 19.08
CA SER A 349 48.51 -14.25 17.65
C SER A 349 48.34 -15.74 17.38
N GLY A 350 47.41 -16.10 16.51
CA GLY A 350 47.07 -17.50 16.27
C GLY A 350 45.71 -17.72 15.63
N ILE A 351 45.34 -19.00 15.50
CA ILE A 351 44.04 -19.42 14.97
C ILE A 351 43.09 -19.70 16.14
N TYR A 352 41.86 -19.21 16.01
CA TYR A 352 40.77 -19.43 16.95
C TYR A 352 39.52 -19.92 16.23
N LEU A 353 38.65 -20.60 16.97
CA LEU A 353 37.35 -21.09 16.52
C LEU A 353 36.26 -20.42 17.33
N ILE A 354 35.39 -19.67 16.68
CA ILE A 354 34.16 -19.12 17.25
C ILE A 354 33.08 -20.17 17.06
N SER A 355 32.45 -20.63 18.15
CA SER A 355 31.37 -21.61 18.13
C SER A 355 30.09 -20.96 18.65
N ALA A 356 29.03 -21.04 17.88
CA ALA A 356 27.67 -20.75 18.30
C ALA A 356 26.91 -22.07 18.48
N GLU A 357 26.23 -22.20 19.61
CA GLU A 357 25.45 -23.38 19.99
C GLU A 357 24.05 -22.96 20.43
N SER A 358 23.04 -23.66 19.94
CA SER A 358 21.64 -23.55 20.37
C SER A 358 20.95 -24.91 20.31
N ASN A 359 19.68 -24.96 20.73
CA ASN A 359 18.88 -26.20 20.72
C ASN A 359 18.61 -26.74 19.30
N ILE A 360 18.67 -25.86 18.30
CA ILE A 360 18.34 -26.16 16.91
C ILE A 360 19.58 -26.46 16.05
N GLY A 361 20.79 -26.20 16.56
CA GLY A 361 22.01 -26.49 15.83
C GLY A 361 23.27 -25.88 16.44
N ASN A 362 24.39 -26.14 15.77
CA ASN A 362 25.70 -25.60 16.09
C ASN A 362 26.38 -25.08 14.82
N SER A 363 27.08 -23.94 14.92
CA SER A 363 27.85 -23.35 13.83
C SER A 363 29.22 -22.93 14.33
N VAL A 364 30.26 -23.19 13.54
CA VAL A 364 31.65 -22.91 13.92
C VAL A 364 32.36 -22.15 12.81
N GLN A 365 33.09 -21.10 13.17
CA GLN A 365 33.84 -20.28 12.24
C GLN A 365 35.29 -20.11 12.70
N LYS A 366 36.24 -20.25 11.77
CA LYS A 366 37.67 -20.12 12.02
C LYS A 366 38.15 -18.70 11.73
N VAL A 367 38.88 -18.12 12.67
CA VAL A 367 39.45 -16.77 12.57
C VAL A 367 40.95 -16.74 12.91
N MET A 368 41.67 -15.76 12.37
CA MET A 368 43.11 -15.58 12.56
C MET A 368 43.42 -14.22 13.19
N LEU A 369 43.96 -14.23 14.40
CA LEU A 369 44.46 -13.04 15.09
C LEU A 369 45.91 -12.78 14.68
N LEU A 370 46.19 -11.57 14.21
CA LEU A 370 47.54 -11.06 13.99
C LEU A 370 47.78 -9.89 14.94
N LYS A 371 48.87 -9.90 15.69
CA LYS A 371 49.33 -8.75 16.48
C LYS A 371 50.48 -8.05 15.80
#